data_AF-A0A0E3UHX2-F1
#
_entry.id   AF-A0A0E3UHX2-F1
#
_cell.length_a   1.000
_cell.length_b   1.000
_cell.length_c   1.000
_cell.angle_alpha   90.00
_cell.angle_beta   90.00
_cell.angle_gamma   90.00
#
_symmetry.space_group_name_H-M   'P 1'
#
loop_
_entity.id
_entity.type
_entity.pdbx_description
1 polymer ?
#
loop_
_entity_poly.entity_id
_entity_poly.type
_entity_poly.pdbx_seq_one_letter_code
_entity_poly.pdbx_strand_id
1 'polypeptide(L)'
;MIHFFIIQLAICGLLVIAQASDRHSGKVAVAPTQKIELFDGQSLSGWVFVSKDTSAPVDDIWSVTDGIIVPARFYTVEINKPEGRTI
;
A
#
# COMPACT_ATOMS: atom_id res chain seq x y z
N MET A 1 -26.35 -39.11 -6.22
CA MET A 1 -27.12 -37.87 -5.98
C MET A 1 -26.89 -37.29 -4.59
N ILE A 2 -27.02 -38.06 -3.50
CA ILE A 2 -26.88 -37.56 -2.11
C ILE A 2 -25.49 -36.97 -1.82
N HIS A 3 -24.40 -37.56 -2.31
CA HIS A 3 -23.04 -37.04 -2.08
C HIS A 3 -22.78 -35.65 -2.70
N PHE A 4 -23.45 -35.31 -3.81
CA PHE A 4 -23.31 -33.99 -4.46
C PHE A 4 -23.95 -32.88 -3.61
N PHE A 5 -25.10 -33.17 -2.99
CA PHE A 5 -25.78 -32.23 -2.09
C PHE A 5 -24.99 -31.97 -0.80
N ILE A 6 -24.27 -32.97 -0.29
CA ILE A 6 -23.43 -32.82 0.91
C ILE A 6 -22.22 -31.92 0.64
N ILE A 7 -21.61 -32.03 -0.54
CA ILE A 7 -20.48 -31.17 -0.95
C ILE A 7 -20.95 -29.72 -1.15
N GLN A 8 -22.12 -29.50 -1.77
CA GLN A 8 -22.71 -28.17 -1.93
C GLN A 8 -23.01 -27.50 -0.58
N LEU A 9 -23.52 -28.25 0.39
CA LEU A 9 -23.78 -27.76 1.75
C LEU A 9 -22.48 -27.42 2.50
N ALA A 10 -21.40 -28.20 2.31
CA ALA A 10 -20.11 -27.92 2.90
C ALA A 10 -19.45 -26.65 2.34
N ILE A 11 -19.58 -26.38 1.04
CA ILE A 11 -19.08 -25.16 0.39
C ILE A 11 -19.87 -23.93 0.87
N CYS A 12 -21.20 -24.03 0.99
CA CYS A 12 -22.02 -22.94 1.52
C CYS A 12 -21.70 -22.64 3.00
N GLY A 13 -21.38 -23.66 3.81
CA GLY A 13 -20.99 -23.46 5.21
C GLY A 13 -19.65 -22.74 5.40
N LEU A 14 -18.70 -22.91 4.47
CA LEU A 14 -17.38 -22.28 4.56
C LEU A 14 -17.38 -20.77 4.21
N LEU A 15 -18.37 -20.30 3.44
CA LEU A 15 -18.47 -18.91 3.00
C LEU A 15 -19.01 -17.94 4.08
N VAL A 16 -19.44 -18.45 5.24
CA VAL A 16 -20.07 -17.64 6.30
C VAL A 16 -19.06 -17.05 7.31
N ILE A 17 -17.79 -17.47 7.31
CA ILE A 17 -16.83 -17.06 8.38
C ILE A 17 -15.94 -15.86 8.00
N ALA A 18 -16.06 -15.31 6.79
CA ALA A 18 -15.23 -14.16 6.36
C ALA A 18 -15.87 -12.78 6.60
N GLN A 19 -16.91 -12.67 7.43
CA GLN A 19 -17.31 -11.36 7.94
C GLN A 19 -16.49 -11.08 9.20
N ALA A 20 -15.23 -10.69 8.98
CA ALA A 20 -14.49 -9.91 9.95
C ALA A 20 -15.34 -8.67 10.23
N SER A 21 -16.16 -8.76 11.27
CA SER A 21 -16.90 -7.64 11.80
C SER A 21 -15.85 -6.66 12.29
N ASP A 22 -15.57 -5.63 11.49
CA ASP A 22 -14.91 -4.42 11.96
C ASP A 22 -15.77 -3.85 13.08
N ARG A 23 -15.53 -4.34 14.30
CA ARG A 23 -15.96 -3.68 15.52
C ARG A 23 -15.06 -2.46 15.68
N HIS A 24 -15.20 -1.49 14.78
CA HIS A 24 -14.90 -0.12 15.14
C HIS A 24 -15.89 0.21 16.24
N SER A 25 -15.37 0.32 17.46
CA SER A 25 -16.05 0.82 18.64
C SER A 25 -17.10 1.85 18.24
N GLY A 26 -18.35 1.67 18.68
CA GLY A 26 -19.57 2.40 18.27
C GLY A 26 -19.58 3.89 18.57
N LYS A 27 -18.51 4.59 18.22
CA LYS A 27 -18.49 6.02 17.98
C LYS A 27 -19.06 6.20 16.59
N VAL A 28 -20.28 6.73 16.50
CA VAL A 28 -20.84 7.23 15.24
C VAL A 28 -19.75 8.12 14.64
N ALA A 29 -19.17 7.69 13.52
CA ALA A 29 -18.17 8.47 12.82
C ALA A 29 -18.84 9.80 12.44
N VAL A 30 -18.42 10.88 13.08
CA VAL A 30 -18.88 12.21 12.69
C VAL A 30 -18.23 12.48 11.34
N ALA A 31 -19.04 12.49 10.29
CA ALA A 31 -18.57 12.85 8.97
C ALA A 31 -18.06 14.30 9.01
N PRO A 32 -16.86 14.56 8.48
CA PRO A 32 -16.32 15.92 8.47
C PRO A 32 -17.23 16.84 7.65
N THR A 33 -17.56 18.01 8.19
CA THR A 33 -18.37 19.03 7.50
C THR A 33 -17.65 19.59 6.27
N GLN A 34 -16.32 19.53 6.26
CA GLN A 34 -15.48 19.92 5.12
C GLN A 34 -14.36 18.91 4.94
N LYS A 35 -14.14 18.50 3.69
CA LYS A 35 -13.00 17.70 3.25
C LYS A 35 -12.19 18.54 2.28
N ILE A 36 -10.89 18.66 2.54
CA ILE A 36 -9.94 19.25 1.59
C ILE A 36 -9.05 18.11 1.11
N GLU A 37 -8.99 17.94 -0.20
CA GLU A 37 -8.09 16.98 -0.82
C GLU A 37 -6.69 17.58 -0.85
N LEU A 38 -5.76 16.95 -0.12
CA LEU A 38 -4.38 17.42 -0.06
C LEU A 38 -3.55 16.84 -1.21
N PHE A 39 -3.89 15.65 -1.68
CA PHE A 39 -3.17 14.89 -2.70
C PHE A 39 -4.15 14.15 -3.60
N ASP A 40 -3.95 14.21 -4.91
CA ASP A 40 -4.83 13.63 -5.93
C ASP A 40 -4.57 12.14 -6.21
N GLY A 41 -3.48 11.57 -5.65
CA GLY A 41 -3.08 10.19 -5.90
C GLY A 41 -2.53 9.93 -7.31
N GLN A 42 -2.35 10.96 -8.14
CA GLN A 42 -1.95 10.84 -9.53
C GLN A 42 -0.60 11.51 -9.79
N SER A 43 -0.38 12.69 -9.22
CA SER A 43 0.82 13.48 -9.54
C SER A 43 1.22 14.43 -8.42
N LEU A 44 2.47 14.89 -8.48
CA LEU A 44 2.95 15.97 -7.61
C LEU A 44 2.68 17.36 -8.22
N SER A 45 1.73 17.46 -9.16
CA SER A 45 1.42 18.72 -9.84
C SER A 45 0.89 19.77 -8.86
N GLY A 46 1.46 20.98 -8.91
CA GLY A 46 1.08 22.07 -8.00
C GLY A 46 1.70 21.98 -6.61
N TRP A 47 2.50 20.94 -6.33
CA TRP A 47 3.26 20.84 -5.08
C TRP A 47 4.58 21.58 -5.18
N VAL A 48 5.00 22.18 -4.06
CA VAL A 48 6.32 22.79 -3.94
C VAL A 48 7.27 21.78 -3.31
N PHE A 49 8.35 21.46 -4.02
CA PHE A 49 9.42 20.61 -3.50
C PHE A 49 10.55 21.46 -2.92
N VAL A 50 10.95 21.17 -1.68
CA VAL A 50 12.05 21.83 -0.98
C VAL A 50 13.01 20.77 -0.45
N SER A 51 14.27 20.86 -0.88
CA SER A 51 15.34 19.97 -0.42
C SER A 51 16.54 20.81 0.03
N LYS A 52 17.26 20.30 1.04
CA LYS A 52 18.48 20.96 1.55
C LYS A 52 19.72 20.54 0.77
N ASP A 53 19.79 19.28 0.34
CA ASP A 53 21.03 18.65 -0.09
C ASP A 53 21.06 18.33 -1.59
N THR A 54 20.02 18.72 -2.34
CA THR A 54 19.97 18.52 -3.78
C THR A 54 19.07 19.54 -4.47
N SER A 55 19.46 19.93 -5.68
CA SER A 55 18.66 20.72 -6.61
C SER A 55 18.08 19.87 -7.76
N ALA A 56 18.13 18.54 -7.64
CA ALA A 56 17.57 17.65 -8.65
C ALA A 56 16.05 17.87 -8.79
N PRO A 57 15.51 17.74 -10.02
CA PRO A 57 14.07 17.77 -10.26
C PRO A 57 13.32 16.80 -9.36
N VAL A 58 12.11 17.17 -8.94
CA VAL A 58 11.28 16.32 -8.06
C VAL A 58 11.04 14.94 -8.70
N ASP A 59 10.87 14.89 -10.01
CA ASP A 59 10.62 13.66 -10.79
C ASP A 59 11.82 12.69 -10.81
N ASP A 60 13.02 13.18 -10.53
CA ASP A 60 14.22 12.32 -10.41
C ASP A 60 14.35 11.68 -9.03
N ILE A 61 13.63 12.19 -8.03
CA ILE A 61 13.70 11.76 -6.63
C ILE A 61 12.45 11.00 -6.21
N TRP A 62 11.28 11.48 -6.63
CA TRP A 62 9.97 10.98 -6.24
C TRP A 62 9.11 10.64 -7.45
N SER A 63 8.29 9.62 -7.31
CA SER A 63 7.28 9.22 -8.26
C SER A 63 5.97 8.88 -7.53
N VAL A 64 4.86 8.83 -8.25
CA VAL A 64 3.58 8.35 -7.73
C VAL A 64 3.29 7.00 -8.36
N THR A 65 3.09 5.98 -7.53
CA THR A 65 2.74 4.62 -7.95
C THR A 65 1.59 4.13 -7.10
N ASP A 66 0.50 3.69 -7.75
CA ASP A 66 -0.72 3.20 -7.09
C ASP A 66 -1.28 4.16 -6.02
N GLY A 67 -1.20 5.48 -6.28
CA GLY A 67 -1.66 6.50 -5.34
C GLY A 67 -0.73 6.77 -4.16
N ILE A 68 0.51 6.24 -4.19
CA ILE A 68 1.50 6.39 -3.14
C ILE A 68 2.74 7.09 -3.68
N ILE A 69 3.28 8.04 -2.92
CA ILE A 69 4.56 8.69 -3.24
C ILE A 69 5.69 7.74 -2.87
N VAL A 70 6.52 7.39 -3.85
CA VAL A 70 7.63 6.43 -3.73
C VAL A 70 8.93 7.04 -4.27
N PRO A 71 10.11 6.55 -3.86
CA PRO A 71 11.36 6.95 -4.49
C PRO A 71 11.35 6.62 -5.99
N ALA A 72 11.75 7.57 -6.84
CA ALA A 72 11.79 7.40 -8.29
C ALA A 72 12.84 6.38 -8.74
N ARG A 73 13.87 6.14 -7.93
CA ARG A 73 14.93 5.16 -8.22
C ARG A 73 15.24 4.30 -7.01
N PHE A 74 15.25 2.99 -7.24
CA PHE A 74 15.86 2.03 -6.33
C PHE A 74 17.28 1.74 -6.83
N TYR A 75 18.29 2.05 -6.02
CA TYR A 75 19.65 1.61 -6.28
C TYR A 75 19.83 0.23 -5.66
N THR A 76 20.06 -0.80 -6.49
CA THR A 76 20.54 -2.10 -5.98
C THR A 76 21.98 -1.94 -5.55
N VAL A 77 22.26 -2.08 -4.26
CA VAL A 77 23.62 -2.21 -3.76
C VAL A 77 24.02 -3.67 -3.86
N GLU A 78 24.84 -4.01 -4.85
CA GLU A 78 25.47 -5.33 -4.92
C GLU A 78 26.57 -5.41 -3.86
N ILE A 79 26.28 -6.05 -2.73
CA ILE A 79 27.28 -6.31 -1.69
C ILE A 79 28.06 -7.55 -2.13
N ASN A 80 29.27 -7.35 -2.66
CA ASN A 80 30.18 -8.46 -2.92
C ASN A 80 30.51 -9.20 -1.62
N LYS A 81 30.22 -10.49 -1.57
CA LYS A 81 30.61 -11.37 -0.47
C LYS A 81 32.15 -11.38 -0.39
N PRO A 82 32.77 -11.09 0.77
CA PRO A 82 34.22 -11.17 0.88
C PRO A 82 34.66 -12.61 0.62
N GLU A 83 35.54 -12.79 -0.37
CA GLU A 83 36.13 -14.10 -0.65
C GLU A 83 36.88 -14.60 0.58
N GLY A 84 36.70 -15.90 0.85
CA GLY A 84 37.03 -16.53 2.12
C GLY A 84 38.46 -16.25 2.57
N ARG A 85 38.59 -15.86 3.84
CA ARG A 85 39.85 -15.96 4.59
C ARG A 85 40.15 -17.45 4.77
N THR A 86 41.11 -17.96 4.00
CA THR A 86 41.77 -19.23 4.31
C THR A 86 42.58 -19.02 5.60
N ILE A 87 42.15 -19.67 6.69
CA ILE A 87 42.98 -19.89 7.88
C ILE A 87 43.91 -21.08 7.64
#